data_AF-A0A553ZR35-F1
#
_entry.id   AF-A0A553ZR35-F1
#
_cell.length_a   1.000
_cell.length_b   1.000
_cell.length_c   1.000
_cell.angle_alpha   90.00
_cell.angle_beta   90.00
_cell.angle_gamma   90.00
#
_symmetry.space_group_name_H-M   'P 1'
#
loop_
_entity.id
_entity.type
_entity.pdbx_description
1 polymer ?
#
loop_
_entity_poly.entity_id
_entity_poly.type
_entity_poly.pdbx_seq_one_letter_code
_entity_poly.pdbx_strand_id
1 'polypeptide(L)'
;MSDSSSPQPSPRPGKPDGGSDAGSLALCGARLADGRTVDVRLGGGRIEAVGTAGALAPQGARVDLSGYLLLPAPAEPHAHCDTALTADAAGPASDSPEDVQRRTTEAALLQLGHGATASRTHVRVGGVRGLRALEAVLKARRSLRGLADLSAVAVPRVLTGVAGADGLAMLRDAVAMGASVVGGCPDLDPDPAGHVEAVLAVAAEHGCPVDLHTDGDDPARLARLAAMAGGLRPGVAIGPCAGMARMPRSVAGRVAEQLAAAEVTVVCLPQGDCAALERYGSRVARPAPVRLLRAAG
;
A
#
# COMPACT_ATOMS: atom_id res chain seq x y z
N MET A 1 -52.12 62.13 8.66
CA MET A 1 -50.70 62.38 8.37
C MET A 1 -49.93 61.48 9.31
N SER A 2 -49.49 60.33 8.82
CA SER A 2 -48.98 59.24 9.64
C SER A 2 -47.82 58.58 8.90
N ASP A 3 -46.64 58.81 9.46
CA ASP A 3 -45.44 58.00 9.56
C ASP A 3 -44.99 57.13 8.37
N SER A 4 -43.92 57.60 7.74
CA SER A 4 -42.98 56.78 6.97
C SER A 4 -41.69 56.62 7.78
N SER A 5 -41.54 55.48 8.44
CA SER A 5 -40.28 55.04 9.06
C SER A 5 -39.89 53.68 8.49
N SER A 6 -38.89 53.67 7.63
CA SER A 6 -38.30 52.45 7.07
C SER A 6 -37.43 51.75 8.14
N PRO A 7 -37.51 50.41 8.29
CA PRO A 7 -36.72 49.70 9.28
C PRO A 7 -35.28 49.48 8.79
N GLN A 8 -34.29 49.73 9.67
CA GLN A 8 -32.88 49.38 9.45
C GLN A 8 -32.68 47.85 9.42
N PRO A 9 -31.74 47.33 8.61
CA PRO A 9 -31.44 45.91 8.57
C PRO A 9 -30.59 45.47 9.78
N SER A 10 -31.01 44.37 10.41
CA SER A 10 -30.32 43.71 11.52
C SER A 10 -28.91 43.23 11.17
N PRO A 11 -27.95 43.19 12.11
CA PRO A 11 -26.62 42.67 11.85
C PRO A 11 -26.69 41.16 11.58
N ARG A 12 -26.09 40.69 10.49
CA ARG A 12 -25.95 39.25 10.21
C ARG A 12 -25.05 38.60 11.27
N PRO A 13 -25.42 37.43 11.80
CA PRO A 13 -24.53 36.65 12.66
C PRO A 13 -23.29 36.22 11.87
N GLY A 14 -22.14 36.31 12.54
CA GLY A 14 -20.81 36.12 11.96
C GLY A 14 -20.65 34.80 11.22
N LYS A 15 -19.83 34.86 10.17
CA LYS A 15 -19.23 33.70 9.51
C LYS A 15 -18.57 32.83 10.59
N PRO A 16 -18.78 31.51 10.66
CA PRO A 16 -17.93 30.67 11.48
C PRO A 16 -16.52 30.77 10.90
N ASP A 17 -15.60 31.30 11.70
CA ASP A 17 -14.17 31.23 11.44
C ASP A 17 -13.80 29.75 11.27
N GLY A 18 -13.59 29.32 10.03
CA GLY A 18 -13.01 28.03 9.68
C GLY A 18 -11.51 27.97 10.01
N GLY A 19 -11.11 28.54 11.15
CA GLY A 19 -9.78 28.43 11.71
C GLY A 19 -9.65 27.08 12.41
N SER A 20 -9.29 26.03 11.67
CA SER A 20 -8.40 25.05 12.29
C SER A 20 -7.02 25.71 12.30
N ASP A 21 -6.72 26.40 13.39
CA ASP A 21 -5.36 26.81 13.75
C ASP A 21 -4.56 25.52 13.97
N ALA A 22 -4.19 24.84 12.88
CA ALA A 22 -3.25 23.74 12.90
C ALA A 22 -1.90 24.37 13.19
N GLY A 23 -1.67 24.64 14.47
CA GLY A 23 -0.55 25.44 14.95
C GLY A 23 0.76 24.96 14.33
N SER A 24 1.57 25.93 13.92
CA SER A 24 2.94 25.66 13.43
C SER A 24 3.69 24.82 14.46
N LEU A 25 4.40 23.78 13.99
CA LEU A 25 5.25 22.91 14.78
C LEU A 25 6.68 23.00 14.26
N ALA A 26 7.63 23.33 15.13
CA ALA A 26 9.05 23.31 14.82
C ALA A 26 9.72 22.08 15.45
N LEU A 27 10.32 21.26 14.60
CA LEU A 27 11.23 20.17 14.97
C LEU A 27 12.64 20.73 15.00
N CYS A 28 13.30 20.74 16.15
CA CYS A 28 14.60 21.40 16.32
C CYS A 28 15.76 20.40 16.46
N GLY A 29 16.91 20.71 15.86
CA GLY A 29 18.16 19.96 16.08
C GLY A 29 18.15 18.52 15.55
N ALA A 30 17.27 18.19 14.62
CA ALA A 30 17.13 16.84 14.09
C ALA A 30 18.25 16.51 13.09
N ARG A 31 18.75 15.28 13.09
CA ARG A 31 19.73 14.81 12.09
C ARG A 31 19.01 14.23 10.87
N LEU A 32 19.43 14.59 9.67
CA LEU A 32 18.97 13.98 8.42
C LEU A 32 19.83 12.78 8.05
N ALA A 33 19.34 11.93 7.13
CA ALA A 33 20.06 10.75 6.65
C ALA A 33 21.40 11.06 5.96
N ASP A 34 21.57 12.28 5.44
CA ASP A 34 22.83 12.77 4.85
C ASP A 34 23.82 13.34 5.89
N GLY A 35 23.48 13.29 7.19
CA GLY A 35 24.32 13.73 8.29
C GLY A 35 24.14 15.19 8.72
N ARG A 36 23.38 16.01 7.98
CA ARG A 36 23.11 17.40 8.37
C ARG A 36 22.22 17.48 9.60
N THR A 37 22.44 18.49 10.44
CA THR A 37 21.53 18.84 11.54
C THR A 37 20.69 20.06 11.14
N VAL A 38 19.37 19.94 11.26
CA VAL A 38 18.41 20.91 10.74
C VAL A 38 17.29 21.20 11.75
N ASP A 39 16.64 22.34 11.54
CA ASP A 39 15.31 22.60 12.07
C ASP A 39 14.29 22.46 10.92
N VAL A 40 13.11 21.90 11.22
CA VAL A 40 12.01 21.73 10.26
C VAL A 40 10.76 22.40 10.81
N ARG A 41 10.15 23.30 10.03
CA ARG A 41 8.84 23.89 10.36
C ARG A 41 7.74 23.18 9.58
N LEU A 42 6.73 22.77 10.31
CA LEU A 42 5.52 22.12 9.82
C LEU A 42 4.34 23.07 10.03
N GLY A 43 3.48 23.17 9.02
CA GLY A 43 2.25 23.96 9.10
C GLY A 43 1.28 23.51 8.02
N GLY A 44 -0.02 23.52 8.34
CA GLY A 44 -1.07 23.10 7.40
C GLY A 44 -0.89 21.68 6.84
N GLY A 45 -0.30 20.76 7.62
CA GLY A 45 -0.03 19.39 7.19
C GLY A 45 1.11 19.23 6.18
N ARG A 46 1.98 20.24 6.03
CA ARG A 46 3.11 20.24 5.08
C ARG A 46 4.39 20.67 5.77
N ILE A 47 5.53 20.35 5.15
CA ILE A 47 6.81 20.96 5.47
C ILE A 47 6.83 22.36 4.85
N GLU A 48 6.88 23.40 5.68
CA GLU A 48 6.94 24.78 5.22
C GLU A 48 8.38 25.24 4.97
N ALA A 49 9.31 24.81 5.81
CA ALA A 49 10.71 25.20 5.73
C ALA A 49 11.63 24.16 6.35
N VAL A 50 12.84 24.04 5.80
CA VAL A 50 13.96 23.31 6.38
C VAL A 50 15.14 24.27 6.43
N GLY A 51 15.70 24.48 7.62
CA GLY A 51 16.82 25.40 7.83
C GLY A 51 17.95 24.73 8.61
N THR A 52 19.14 25.33 8.60
CA THR A 52 20.20 24.93 9.55
C THR A 52 19.70 25.10 10.98
N ALA A 53 20.17 24.26 11.90
CA ALA A 53 19.76 24.34 13.30
C ALA A 53 19.92 25.76 13.86
N GLY A 54 18.86 26.29 14.47
CA GLY A 54 18.80 27.65 15.01
C GLY A 54 18.47 28.76 14.01
N ALA A 55 18.35 28.46 12.70
CA ALA A 55 18.04 29.47 11.68
C ALA A 55 16.53 29.74 11.50
N LEU A 56 15.67 28.84 11.95
CA LEU A 56 14.22 29.04 11.86
C LEU A 56 13.73 29.82 13.08
N ALA A 57 13.05 30.95 12.84
CA ALA A 57 12.41 31.72 13.90
C ALA A 57 11.37 30.87 14.65
N PRO A 58 11.33 30.91 15.99
CA PRO A 58 10.40 30.11 16.76
C PRO A 58 8.96 30.57 16.49
N GLN A 59 8.16 29.67 15.91
CA GLN A 59 6.76 29.90 15.58
C GLN A 59 5.96 28.66 15.98
N GLY A 60 5.05 28.83 16.96
CA GLY A 60 4.21 27.75 17.49
C GLY A 60 4.94 26.76 18.41
N ALA A 61 4.48 25.52 18.44
CA ALA A 61 4.99 24.46 19.32
C ALA A 61 6.40 24.02 18.90
N ARG A 62 7.22 23.58 19.85
CA ARG A 62 8.59 23.12 19.59
C ARG A 62 8.81 21.72 20.15
N VAL A 63 9.51 20.90 19.38
CA VAL A 63 9.98 19.58 19.78
C VAL A 63 11.48 19.52 19.54
N ASP A 64 12.26 19.31 20.60
CA ASP A 64 13.70 19.10 20.51
C ASP A 64 13.99 17.65 20.10
N LEU A 65 14.64 17.48 18.95
CA LEU A 65 15.04 16.20 18.37
C LEU A 65 16.57 16.07 18.33
N SER A 66 17.29 16.82 19.17
CA SER A 66 18.74 16.67 19.33
C SER A 66 19.10 15.22 19.63
N GLY A 67 19.99 14.65 18.82
CA GLY A 67 20.41 13.24 18.92
C GLY A 67 19.53 12.24 18.17
N TYR A 68 18.37 12.66 17.65
CA TYR A 68 17.48 11.81 16.86
C TYR A 68 17.69 11.96 15.35
N LEU A 69 17.39 10.89 14.62
CA LEU A 69 17.35 10.87 13.15
C LEU A 69 15.91 11.17 12.69
N LEU A 70 15.74 12.18 11.84
CA LEU A 70 14.47 12.49 11.20
C LEU A 70 14.39 11.80 9.84
N LEU A 71 13.37 10.95 9.70
CA LEU A 71 13.06 10.23 8.47
C LEU A 71 11.61 10.53 8.06
N PRO A 72 11.29 10.42 6.76
CA PRO A 72 9.90 10.25 6.36
C PRO A 72 9.28 9.06 7.10
N ALA A 73 7.98 9.13 7.35
CA ALA A 73 7.26 8.00 7.90
C ALA A 73 7.42 6.77 6.97
N PRO A 74 7.75 5.58 7.51
CA PRO A 74 7.80 4.37 6.70
C PRO A 74 6.42 4.02 6.12
N ALA A 75 6.45 3.20 5.08
CA ALA A 75 5.28 2.55 4.52
C ALA A 75 5.45 1.04 4.61
N GLU A 76 4.35 0.33 4.88
CA GLU A 76 4.25 -1.11 4.68
C GLU A 76 3.75 -1.39 3.25
N PRO A 77 4.63 -1.79 2.30
CA PRO A 77 4.22 -2.00 0.93
C PRO A 77 3.42 -3.30 0.71
N HIS A 78 3.39 -4.24 1.66
CA HIS A 78 2.71 -5.52 1.45
C HIS A 78 2.34 -6.22 2.77
N ALA A 79 1.03 -6.27 3.07
CA ALA A 79 0.47 -6.92 4.23
C ALA A 79 -0.80 -7.73 3.89
N HIS A 80 -1.26 -8.55 4.84
CA HIS A 80 -2.56 -9.22 4.79
C HIS A 80 -3.36 -8.93 6.06
N CYS A 81 -3.78 -7.68 6.23
CA CYS A 81 -4.49 -7.20 7.42
C CYS A 81 -5.83 -7.92 7.65
N ASP A 82 -6.47 -8.45 6.60
CA ASP A 82 -7.70 -9.23 6.65
C ASP A 82 -7.52 -10.61 7.34
N THR A 83 -6.27 -11.10 7.40
CA THR A 83 -5.89 -12.36 8.06
C THR A 83 -4.91 -12.15 9.21
N ALA A 84 -4.53 -10.91 9.51
CA ALA A 84 -3.61 -10.61 10.60
C ALA A 84 -4.19 -11.01 11.97
N LEU A 85 -3.32 -11.28 12.94
CA LEU A 85 -3.72 -11.55 14.33
C LEU A 85 -4.67 -12.77 14.44
N THR A 86 -4.42 -13.82 13.66
CA THR A 86 -5.18 -15.08 13.69
C THR A 86 -4.36 -16.28 14.15
N ALA A 87 -3.04 -16.13 14.34
CA ALA A 87 -2.13 -17.25 14.56
C ALA A 87 -2.48 -18.07 15.81
N ASP A 88 -2.95 -17.41 16.87
CA ASP A 88 -3.28 -18.04 18.14
C ASP A 88 -4.75 -18.52 18.23
N ALA A 89 -5.54 -18.37 17.15
CA ALA A 89 -6.94 -18.79 17.15
C ALA A 89 -7.05 -20.32 17.07
N ALA A 90 -7.91 -20.90 17.91
CA ALA A 90 -8.25 -22.32 17.83
C ALA A 90 -9.17 -22.56 16.62
N GLY A 91 -8.58 -22.85 15.46
CA GLY A 91 -9.31 -23.18 14.23
C GLY A 91 -9.16 -22.14 13.11
N PRO A 92 -9.93 -22.28 12.02
CA PRO A 92 -9.86 -21.33 10.92
C PRO A 92 -10.28 -19.94 11.40
N ALA A 93 -9.57 -18.92 10.92
CA ALA A 93 -9.92 -17.53 11.21
C ALA A 93 -11.37 -17.24 10.79
N SER A 94 -12.13 -16.61 11.70
CA SER A 94 -13.47 -16.12 11.39
C SER A 94 -13.45 -15.21 10.16
N ASP A 95 -14.40 -15.45 9.26
CA ASP A 95 -14.60 -14.68 8.04
C ASP A 95 -15.79 -13.71 8.14
N SER A 96 -16.32 -13.50 9.36
CA SER A 96 -17.36 -12.50 9.60
C SER A 96 -16.83 -11.10 9.21
N PRO A 97 -17.64 -10.27 8.53
CA PRO A 97 -17.22 -8.92 8.18
C PRO A 97 -16.77 -8.09 9.39
N GLU A 98 -17.39 -8.29 10.55
CA GLU A 98 -17.06 -7.61 11.80
C GLU A 98 -15.67 -8.00 12.31
N ASP A 99 -15.33 -9.29 12.30
CA ASP A 99 -14.02 -9.76 12.73
C ASP A 99 -12.92 -9.30 11.76
N VAL A 100 -13.17 -9.35 10.45
CA VAL A 100 -12.23 -8.87 9.41
C VAL A 100 -11.98 -7.37 9.56
N GLN A 101 -13.04 -6.58 9.75
CA GLN A 101 -12.91 -5.13 9.97
C GLN A 101 -12.11 -4.84 11.25
N ARG A 102 -12.43 -5.52 12.36
CA ARG A 102 -11.73 -5.35 13.64
C ARG A 102 -10.24 -5.61 13.48
N ARG A 103 -9.86 -6.79 12.98
CA ARG A 103 -8.43 -7.17 12.87
C ARG A 103 -7.67 -6.32 11.86
N THR A 104 -8.33 -5.90 10.78
CA THR A 104 -7.70 -5.01 9.80
C THR A 104 -7.37 -3.66 10.44
N THR A 105 -8.30 -3.13 11.24
CA THR A 105 -8.11 -1.87 11.97
C THR A 105 -6.99 -2.01 13.01
N GLU A 106 -7.01 -3.10 13.79
CA GLU A 106 -6.01 -3.38 14.83
C GLU A 106 -4.60 -3.55 14.24
N ALA A 107 -4.45 -4.32 13.17
CA ALA A 107 -3.18 -4.51 12.49
C ALA A 107 -2.62 -3.19 11.93
N ALA A 108 -3.47 -2.36 11.31
CA ALA A 108 -3.05 -1.05 10.80
C ALA A 108 -2.64 -0.08 11.92
N LEU A 109 -3.37 -0.07 13.04
CA LEU A 109 -3.01 0.76 14.20
C LEU A 109 -1.72 0.28 14.88
N LEU A 110 -1.47 -1.02 14.90
CA LEU A 110 -0.19 -1.56 15.39
C LEU A 110 0.97 -1.09 14.52
N GLN A 111 0.82 -1.13 13.19
CA GLN A 111 1.81 -0.59 12.25
C GLN A 111 2.04 0.92 12.45
N LEU A 112 0.95 1.68 12.64
CA LEU A 112 1.02 3.11 12.95
C LEU A 112 1.76 3.38 14.27
N GLY A 113 1.57 2.53 15.29
CA GLY A 113 2.31 2.60 16.55
C GLY A 113 3.83 2.42 16.39
N HIS A 114 4.26 1.79 15.29
CA HIS A 114 5.66 1.68 14.88
C HIS A 114 6.09 2.73 13.85
N GLY A 115 5.25 3.74 13.60
CA GLY A 115 5.52 4.88 12.73
C GLY A 115 5.12 4.68 11.26
N ALA A 116 4.61 3.52 10.86
CA ALA A 116 4.18 3.30 9.48
C ALA A 116 2.81 3.95 9.23
N THR A 117 2.80 5.02 8.43
CA THR A 117 1.58 5.82 8.18
C THR A 117 0.86 5.40 6.90
N ALA A 118 1.46 4.55 6.07
CA ALA A 118 0.86 4.01 4.87
C ALA A 118 1.04 2.49 4.82
N SER A 119 -0.02 1.77 4.45
CA SER A 119 -0.02 0.32 4.36
C SER A 119 -0.79 -0.14 3.12
N ARG A 120 -0.24 -1.09 2.39
CA ARG A 120 -0.92 -1.79 1.30
C ARG A 120 -1.25 -3.21 1.75
N THR A 121 -2.53 -3.54 1.77
CA THR A 121 -3.02 -4.85 2.20
C THR A 121 -3.67 -5.61 1.06
N HIS A 122 -3.30 -6.87 0.90
CA HIS A 122 -3.81 -7.76 -0.13
C HIS A 122 -4.95 -8.61 0.38
N VAL A 123 -6.10 -8.53 -0.29
CA VAL A 123 -7.36 -9.16 0.12
C VAL A 123 -7.81 -10.13 -0.94
N ARG A 124 -8.03 -11.39 -0.56
CA ARG A 124 -8.54 -12.40 -1.48
C ARG A 124 -9.99 -12.12 -1.84
N VAL A 125 -10.27 -12.11 -3.13
CA VAL A 125 -11.62 -11.98 -3.69
C VAL A 125 -11.98 -13.22 -4.51
N GLY A 126 -13.25 -13.61 -4.53
CA GLY A 126 -13.69 -14.78 -5.29
C GLY A 126 -14.24 -15.92 -4.45
N GLY A 127 -14.72 -16.95 -5.15
CA GLY A 127 -15.25 -18.18 -4.55
C GLY A 127 -16.40 -17.92 -3.58
N VAL A 128 -16.53 -18.77 -2.56
CA VAL A 128 -17.61 -18.70 -1.56
C VAL A 128 -17.59 -17.40 -0.74
N ARG A 129 -16.43 -16.75 -0.65
CA ARG A 129 -16.24 -15.52 0.13
C ARG A 129 -16.72 -14.26 -0.58
N GLY A 130 -16.90 -14.32 -1.90
CA GLY A 130 -17.38 -13.17 -2.64
C GLY A 130 -16.42 -11.99 -2.51
N LEU A 131 -16.99 -10.81 -2.23
CA LEU A 131 -16.27 -9.57 -1.91
C LEU A 131 -16.35 -9.18 -0.42
N ARG A 132 -16.85 -10.07 0.46
CA ARG A 132 -17.16 -9.73 1.86
C ARG A 132 -15.95 -9.23 2.65
N ALA A 133 -14.81 -9.89 2.47
CA ALA A 133 -13.56 -9.49 3.14
C ALA A 133 -13.09 -8.11 2.66
N LEU A 134 -13.19 -7.83 1.36
CA LEU A 134 -12.85 -6.53 0.79
C LEU A 134 -13.76 -5.43 1.34
N GLU A 135 -15.08 -5.67 1.42
CA GLU A 135 -16.02 -4.72 2.00
C GLU A 135 -15.65 -4.35 3.44
N ALA A 136 -15.26 -5.34 4.26
CA ALA A 136 -14.80 -5.14 5.62
C ALA A 136 -13.47 -4.37 5.71
N VAL A 137 -12.52 -4.65 4.83
CA VAL A 137 -11.26 -3.89 4.73
C VAL A 137 -11.52 -2.44 4.31
N LEU A 138 -12.45 -2.20 3.38
CA LEU A 138 -12.82 -0.84 2.98
C LEU A 138 -13.57 -0.10 4.10
N LYS A 139 -14.33 -0.79 4.95
CA LYS A 139 -14.87 -0.22 6.21
C LYS A 139 -13.74 0.17 7.16
N ALA A 140 -12.76 -0.71 7.39
CA ALA A 140 -11.60 -0.41 8.22
C ALA A 140 -10.79 0.79 7.70
N ARG A 141 -10.54 0.85 6.38
CA ARG A 141 -9.89 2.01 5.73
C ARG A 141 -10.60 3.33 6.06
N ARG A 142 -11.93 3.36 6.06
CA ARG A 142 -12.70 4.57 6.42
C ARG A 142 -12.50 4.95 7.89
N SER A 143 -12.46 3.97 8.80
CA SER A 143 -12.21 4.19 10.23
C SER A 143 -10.80 4.71 10.53
N LEU A 144 -9.83 4.50 9.64
CA LEU A 144 -8.43 4.92 9.79
C LEU A 144 -8.14 6.31 9.18
N ARG A 145 -9.13 6.96 8.56
CA ARG A 145 -8.95 8.25 7.90
C ARG A 145 -8.39 9.30 8.87
N GLY A 146 -7.27 9.92 8.49
CA GLY A 146 -6.57 10.91 9.31
C GLY A 146 -5.54 10.33 10.28
N LEU A 147 -5.44 9.00 10.37
CA LEU A 147 -4.44 8.30 11.19
C LEU A 147 -3.42 7.56 10.31
N ALA A 148 -3.90 6.78 9.35
CA ALA A 148 -3.07 6.02 8.42
C ALA A 148 -3.76 5.83 7.06
N ASP A 149 -2.96 5.74 6.01
CA ASP A 149 -3.42 5.44 4.65
C ASP A 149 -3.41 3.93 4.42
N LEU A 150 -4.58 3.34 4.24
CA LEU A 150 -4.72 1.92 3.90
C LEU A 150 -5.17 1.76 2.44
N SER A 151 -4.34 1.11 1.63
CA SER A 151 -4.64 0.74 0.24
C SER A 151 -5.01 -0.74 0.17
N ALA A 152 -6.16 -1.06 -0.43
CA ALA A 152 -6.61 -2.44 -0.59
C ALA A 152 -6.28 -2.95 -2.00
N VAL A 153 -5.60 -4.10 -2.07
CA VAL A 153 -5.34 -4.85 -3.30
C VAL A 153 -6.37 -5.97 -3.42
N ALA A 154 -7.13 -6.00 -4.53
CA ALA A 154 -8.04 -7.10 -4.82
C ALA A 154 -7.28 -8.25 -5.49
N VAL A 155 -7.24 -9.43 -4.87
CA VAL A 155 -6.46 -10.59 -5.33
C VAL A 155 -7.40 -11.75 -5.71
N PRO A 156 -7.77 -11.90 -6.99
CA PRO A 156 -8.50 -13.05 -7.49
C PRO A 156 -7.56 -14.25 -7.65
N ARG A 157 -8.11 -15.47 -7.60
CA ARG A 157 -7.32 -16.71 -7.73
C ARG A 157 -7.12 -17.14 -9.18
N VAL A 158 -8.20 -17.22 -9.96
CA VAL A 158 -8.19 -17.67 -11.36
C VAL A 158 -8.93 -16.64 -12.20
N LEU A 159 -8.35 -16.26 -13.33
CA LEU A 159 -8.89 -15.26 -14.26
C LEU A 159 -9.01 -15.77 -15.70
N THR A 160 -8.33 -16.87 -16.05
CA THR A 160 -8.32 -17.37 -17.42
C THR A 160 -9.31 -18.51 -17.66
N GLY A 161 -9.71 -18.66 -18.92
CA GLY A 161 -10.67 -19.68 -19.36
C GLY A 161 -12.08 -19.49 -18.78
N VAL A 162 -12.93 -20.49 -19.00
CA VAL A 162 -14.34 -20.47 -18.52
C VAL A 162 -14.41 -20.36 -17.00
N ALA A 163 -13.51 -21.04 -16.29
CA ALA A 163 -13.46 -21.01 -14.82
C ALA A 163 -13.05 -19.63 -14.25
N GLY A 164 -12.37 -18.80 -15.05
CA GLY A 164 -11.93 -17.47 -14.65
C GLY A 164 -12.94 -16.36 -14.88
N ALA A 165 -14.03 -16.62 -15.61
CA ALA A 165 -15.02 -15.59 -15.97
C ALA A 165 -15.63 -14.90 -14.73
N ASP A 166 -16.05 -15.68 -13.74
CA ASP A 166 -16.58 -15.14 -12.47
C ASP A 166 -15.51 -14.38 -11.70
N GLY A 167 -14.26 -14.88 -11.67
CA GLY A 167 -13.14 -14.21 -11.02
C GLY A 167 -12.83 -12.85 -11.64
N LEU A 168 -12.90 -12.76 -12.97
CA LEU A 168 -12.67 -11.52 -13.71
C LEU A 168 -13.81 -10.51 -13.49
N ALA A 169 -15.07 -10.96 -13.49
CA ALA A 169 -16.20 -10.11 -13.15
C ALA A 169 -16.07 -9.56 -11.72
N MET A 170 -15.73 -10.42 -10.76
CA MET A 170 -15.52 -10.03 -9.38
C MET A 170 -14.34 -9.08 -9.18
N LEU A 171 -13.27 -9.22 -9.97
CA LEU A 171 -12.14 -8.28 -9.93
C LEU A 171 -12.60 -6.87 -10.36
N ARG A 172 -13.43 -6.76 -11.41
CA ARG A 172 -14.01 -5.49 -11.83
C ARG A 172 -14.92 -4.90 -10.74
N ASP A 173 -15.77 -5.72 -10.15
CA ASP A 173 -16.65 -5.29 -9.05
C ASP A 173 -15.84 -4.83 -7.82
N ALA A 174 -14.72 -5.50 -7.51
CA ALA A 174 -13.83 -5.13 -6.42
C ALA A 174 -13.19 -3.74 -6.63
N VAL A 175 -12.74 -3.44 -7.84
CA VAL A 175 -12.20 -2.12 -8.20
C VAL A 175 -13.32 -1.06 -8.15
N ALA A 176 -14.49 -1.35 -8.71
CA ALA A 176 -15.66 -0.47 -8.64
C ALA A 176 -16.10 -0.18 -7.19
N MET A 177 -15.95 -1.14 -6.28
CA MET A 177 -16.24 -1.01 -4.85
C MET A 177 -15.23 -0.13 -4.10
N GLY A 178 -14.03 0.07 -4.65
CA GLY A 178 -13.00 0.96 -4.10
C GLY A 178 -11.68 0.28 -3.73
N ALA A 179 -11.40 -0.93 -4.21
CA ALA A 179 -10.04 -1.46 -4.20
C ALA A 179 -9.15 -0.52 -5.01
N SER A 180 -8.06 -0.05 -4.40
CA SER A 180 -7.20 0.99 -4.98
C SER A 180 -6.02 0.42 -5.77
N VAL A 181 -5.85 -0.91 -5.79
CA VAL A 181 -4.79 -1.64 -6.48
C VAL A 181 -5.39 -2.94 -7.02
N VAL A 182 -5.02 -3.32 -8.24
CA VAL A 182 -5.40 -4.61 -8.84
C VAL A 182 -4.29 -5.62 -8.55
N GLY A 183 -4.63 -6.78 -8.01
CA GLY A 183 -3.66 -7.83 -7.73
C GLY A 183 -4.00 -9.14 -8.40
N GLY A 184 -3.24 -10.16 -8.03
CA GLY A 184 -3.38 -11.51 -8.55
C GLY A 184 -2.23 -12.40 -8.10
N CYS A 185 -2.33 -13.69 -8.37
CA CYS A 185 -1.24 -14.65 -8.22
C CYS A 185 -1.16 -15.48 -9.51
N PRO A 186 -0.50 -14.97 -10.57
CA PRO A 186 -0.39 -15.67 -11.85
C PRO A 186 0.22 -17.06 -11.71
N ASP A 187 0.98 -17.33 -10.64
CA ASP A 187 1.58 -18.63 -10.39
C ASP A 187 0.59 -19.77 -10.13
N LEU A 188 -0.65 -19.43 -9.75
CA LEU A 188 -1.72 -20.40 -9.46
C LEU A 188 -2.73 -20.55 -10.59
N ASP A 189 -2.60 -19.75 -11.64
CA ASP A 189 -3.51 -19.76 -12.78
C ASP A 189 -3.02 -20.80 -13.83
N PRO A 190 -3.93 -21.57 -14.47
CA PRO A 190 -3.57 -22.47 -15.57
C PRO A 190 -2.88 -21.77 -16.75
N ASP A 191 -3.17 -20.49 -16.98
CA ASP A 191 -2.48 -19.63 -17.93
C ASP A 191 -1.92 -18.38 -17.21
N PRO A 192 -0.69 -18.45 -16.67
CA PRO A 192 -0.06 -17.35 -15.95
C PRO A 192 0.10 -16.07 -16.80
N ALA A 193 0.31 -16.20 -18.11
CA ALA A 193 0.48 -15.04 -18.99
C ALA A 193 -0.87 -14.34 -19.21
N GLY A 194 -1.91 -15.11 -19.57
CA GLY A 194 -3.27 -14.59 -19.69
C GLY A 194 -3.80 -13.98 -18.39
N HIS A 195 -3.41 -14.52 -17.23
CA HIS A 195 -3.75 -13.94 -15.94
C HIS A 195 -3.15 -12.54 -15.76
N VAL A 196 -1.87 -12.36 -16.10
CA VAL A 196 -1.22 -11.04 -16.05
C VAL A 196 -1.88 -10.09 -17.05
N GLU A 197 -2.15 -10.53 -18.29
CA GLU A 197 -2.85 -9.72 -19.29
C GLU A 197 -4.21 -9.22 -18.78
N ALA A 198 -5.00 -10.11 -18.16
CA ALA A 198 -6.30 -9.76 -17.59
C ALA A 198 -6.20 -8.74 -16.44
N VAL A 199 -5.24 -8.92 -15.53
CA VAL A 199 -4.98 -7.97 -14.43
C VAL A 199 -4.57 -6.61 -14.97
N LEU A 200 -3.61 -6.57 -15.90
CA LEU A 200 -3.12 -5.33 -16.50
C LEU A 200 -4.23 -4.61 -17.27
N ALA A 201 -5.10 -5.34 -17.97
CA ALA A 201 -6.25 -4.76 -18.67
C ALA A 201 -7.23 -4.08 -17.69
N VAL A 202 -7.64 -4.77 -16.61
CA VAL A 202 -8.54 -4.18 -15.60
C VAL A 202 -7.89 -2.97 -14.93
N ALA A 203 -6.59 -3.05 -14.63
CA ALA A 203 -5.84 -1.95 -14.03
C ALA A 203 -5.78 -0.72 -14.96
N ALA A 204 -5.53 -0.93 -16.25
CA ALA A 204 -5.52 0.14 -17.25
C ALA A 204 -6.91 0.77 -17.45
N GLU A 205 -7.99 -0.03 -17.47
CA GLU A 205 -9.38 0.45 -17.55
C GLU A 205 -9.72 1.42 -16.42
N HIS A 206 -9.16 1.22 -15.22
CA HIS A 206 -9.50 1.98 -14.01
C HIS A 206 -8.39 2.94 -13.53
N GLY A 207 -7.25 3.00 -14.22
CA GLY A 207 -6.10 3.80 -13.82
C GLY A 207 -5.49 3.37 -12.48
N CYS A 208 -5.58 2.07 -12.14
CA CYS A 208 -5.09 1.52 -10.88
C CYS A 208 -3.68 0.93 -11.01
N PRO A 209 -2.85 0.98 -9.96
CA PRO A 209 -1.58 0.26 -9.94
C PRO A 209 -1.82 -1.25 -9.82
N VAL A 210 -0.79 -2.02 -10.14
CA VAL A 210 -0.81 -3.48 -10.06
C VAL A 210 0.17 -3.98 -9.01
N ASP A 211 -0.23 -5.01 -8.25
CA ASP A 211 0.62 -5.67 -7.25
C ASP A 211 0.37 -7.18 -7.23
N LEU A 212 1.30 -7.95 -7.80
CA LEU A 212 1.16 -9.38 -8.05
C LEU A 212 1.98 -10.23 -7.08
N HIS A 213 1.37 -11.33 -6.65
CA HIS A 213 2.07 -12.40 -5.96
C HIS A 213 2.78 -13.30 -6.96
N THR A 214 4.08 -13.51 -6.77
CA THR A 214 4.85 -14.51 -7.52
C THR A 214 6.06 -14.97 -6.71
N ASP A 215 6.33 -16.28 -6.76
CA ASP A 215 7.59 -16.85 -6.27
C ASP A 215 8.74 -16.39 -7.17
N GLY A 216 8.47 -16.06 -8.44
CA GLY A 216 9.47 -15.57 -9.38
C GLY A 216 10.58 -16.59 -9.61
N ASP A 217 10.26 -17.88 -9.68
CA ASP A 217 11.21 -18.97 -9.94
C ASP A 217 11.35 -19.36 -11.42
N ASP A 218 10.55 -18.75 -12.29
CA ASP A 218 10.58 -18.92 -13.74
C ASP A 218 11.06 -17.63 -14.44
N PRO A 219 12.30 -17.60 -14.97
CA PRO A 219 12.85 -16.42 -15.64
C PRO A 219 12.10 -16.04 -16.93
N ALA A 220 11.52 -17.01 -17.65
CA ALA A 220 10.77 -16.72 -18.87
C ALA A 220 9.44 -16.04 -18.55
N ARG A 221 8.79 -16.45 -17.46
CA ARG A 221 7.57 -15.80 -16.95
C ARG A 221 7.84 -14.37 -16.50
N LEU A 222 8.91 -14.14 -15.74
CA LEU A 222 9.29 -12.80 -15.31
C LEU A 222 9.65 -11.88 -16.49
N ALA A 223 10.36 -12.40 -17.50
CA ALA A 223 10.67 -11.63 -18.71
C ALA A 223 9.40 -11.22 -19.49
N ARG A 224 8.41 -12.12 -19.61
CA ARG A 224 7.11 -11.80 -20.22
C ARG A 224 6.35 -10.76 -19.42
N LEU A 225 6.32 -10.89 -18.09
CA LEU A 225 5.70 -9.91 -17.20
C LEU A 225 6.34 -8.53 -17.38
N ALA A 226 7.67 -8.45 -17.38
CA ALA A 226 8.39 -7.21 -17.61
C ALA A 226 8.04 -6.58 -18.97
N ALA A 227 7.97 -7.39 -20.03
CA ALA A 227 7.58 -6.93 -21.35
C ALA A 227 6.15 -6.36 -21.41
N MET A 228 5.21 -6.97 -20.68
CA MET A 228 3.82 -6.49 -20.60
C MET A 228 3.66 -5.26 -19.68
N ALA A 229 4.49 -5.15 -18.65
CA ALA A 229 4.43 -4.06 -17.67
C ALA A 229 5.04 -2.74 -18.19
N GLY A 230 5.96 -2.81 -19.15
CA GLY A 230 6.70 -1.67 -19.66
C GLY A 230 5.78 -0.53 -20.13
N GLY A 231 6.00 0.67 -19.59
CA GLY A 231 5.26 1.88 -19.96
C GLY A 231 3.88 2.03 -19.31
N LEU A 232 3.43 1.07 -18.49
CA LEU A 232 2.17 1.19 -17.77
C LEU A 232 2.29 2.17 -16.60
N ARG A 233 1.19 2.92 -16.37
CA ARG A 233 1.02 3.84 -15.25
C ARG A 233 -0.36 3.61 -14.63
N PRO A 234 -0.48 3.55 -13.30
CA PRO A 234 0.52 3.93 -12.28
C PRO A 234 1.54 2.85 -11.85
N GLY A 235 1.84 1.86 -12.69
CA GLY A 235 2.99 0.96 -12.54
C GLY A 235 2.66 -0.42 -11.98
N VAL A 236 3.65 -1.32 -11.98
CA VAL A 236 3.49 -2.74 -11.61
C VAL A 236 4.49 -3.10 -10.51
N ALA A 237 3.98 -3.73 -9.45
CA ALA A 237 4.78 -4.35 -8.40
C ALA A 237 4.60 -5.87 -8.41
N ILE A 238 5.66 -6.58 -8.03
CA ILE A 238 5.66 -8.04 -7.83
C ILE A 238 6.33 -8.41 -6.51
N GLY A 239 5.90 -9.48 -5.86
CA GLY A 239 6.52 -9.98 -4.63
C GLY A 239 5.99 -11.36 -4.20
N PRO A 240 6.67 -12.09 -3.31
CA PRO A 240 7.95 -11.76 -2.70
C PRO A 240 9.18 -12.13 -3.54
N CYS A 241 9.02 -12.83 -4.67
CA CYS A 241 10.11 -13.21 -5.59
C CYS A 241 11.25 -14.03 -4.94
N ALA A 242 10.94 -14.84 -3.91
CA ALA A 242 11.92 -15.68 -3.21
C ALA A 242 12.60 -16.71 -4.12
N GLY A 243 11.90 -17.18 -5.16
CA GLY A 243 12.37 -18.07 -6.21
C GLY A 243 13.58 -17.57 -6.99
N MET A 244 13.75 -16.26 -7.13
CA MET A 244 14.93 -15.68 -7.78
C MET A 244 16.23 -16.08 -7.06
N ALA A 245 16.19 -16.32 -5.73
CA ALA A 245 17.35 -16.74 -4.96
C ALA A 245 17.79 -18.20 -5.24
N ARG A 246 16.96 -18.98 -5.94
CA ARG A 246 17.26 -20.37 -6.34
C ARG A 246 17.85 -20.47 -7.75
N MET A 247 17.79 -19.39 -8.54
CA MET A 247 18.34 -19.36 -9.89
C MET A 247 19.88 -19.24 -9.89
N PRO A 248 20.57 -19.67 -10.96
CA PRO A 248 21.96 -19.28 -11.18
C PRO A 248 22.09 -17.75 -11.16
N ARG A 249 23.12 -17.23 -10.48
CA ARG A 249 23.30 -15.78 -10.27
C ARG A 249 23.28 -14.96 -11.56
N SER A 250 23.83 -15.49 -12.66
CA SER A 250 23.81 -14.83 -13.97
C SER A 250 22.41 -14.74 -14.59
N VAL A 251 21.55 -15.73 -14.33
CA VAL A 251 20.14 -15.72 -14.76
C VAL A 251 19.36 -14.71 -13.93
N ALA A 252 19.48 -14.77 -12.61
CA ALA A 252 18.83 -13.81 -11.71
C ALA A 252 19.23 -12.36 -12.02
N GLY A 253 20.51 -12.12 -12.34
CA GLY A 253 21.02 -10.81 -12.77
C GLY A 253 20.29 -10.27 -14.00
N ARG A 254 20.21 -11.06 -15.07
CA ARG A 254 19.49 -10.65 -16.29
C ARG A 254 18.00 -10.38 -16.05
N VAL A 255 17.35 -11.21 -15.23
CA VAL A 255 15.95 -11.00 -14.86
C VAL A 255 15.78 -9.70 -14.08
N ALA A 256 16.67 -9.40 -13.13
CA ALA A 256 16.62 -8.15 -12.37
C ALA A 256 16.81 -6.93 -13.27
N GLU A 257 17.75 -6.98 -14.23
CA GLU A 257 17.94 -5.93 -15.22
C GLU A 257 16.70 -5.73 -16.10
N GLN A 258 16.02 -6.81 -16.50
CA GLN A 258 14.77 -6.73 -17.27
C GLN A 258 13.62 -6.11 -16.47
N LEU A 259 13.47 -6.50 -15.19
CA LEU A 259 12.47 -5.90 -14.30
C LEU A 259 12.74 -4.40 -14.08
N ALA A 260 14.00 -4.03 -13.84
CA ALA A 260 14.41 -2.65 -13.68
C ALA A 260 14.16 -1.83 -14.96
N ALA A 261 14.51 -2.36 -16.13
CA ALA A 261 14.27 -1.70 -17.42
C ALA A 261 12.77 -1.50 -17.73
N ALA A 262 11.91 -2.37 -17.19
CA ALA A 262 10.45 -2.23 -17.28
C ALA A 262 9.84 -1.41 -16.14
N GLU A 263 10.65 -0.84 -15.24
CA GLU A 263 10.22 -0.11 -14.04
C GLU A 263 9.30 -0.94 -13.12
N VAL A 264 9.46 -2.27 -13.11
CA VAL A 264 8.72 -3.17 -12.23
C VAL A 264 9.32 -3.11 -10.83
N THR A 265 8.51 -2.74 -9.84
CA THR A 265 8.92 -2.71 -8.44
C THR A 265 8.91 -4.13 -7.85
N VAL A 266 9.98 -4.52 -7.14
CA VAL A 266 10.02 -5.81 -6.44
C VAL A 266 9.90 -5.61 -4.94
N VAL A 267 8.79 -6.09 -4.34
CA VAL A 267 8.58 -6.08 -2.89
C VAL A 267 9.13 -7.37 -2.30
N CYS A 268 10.16 -7.26 -1.47
CA CYS A 268 10.83 -8.41 -0.85
C CYS A 268 10.36 -8.58 0.59
N LEU A 269 9.97 -9.80 0.97
CA LEU A 269 9.50 -10.13 2.32
C LEU A 269 10.54 -10.98 3.08
N PRO A 270 11.44 -10.37 3.86
CA PRO A 270 12.51 -11.10 4.56
C PRO A 270 12.01 -12.04 5.66
N GLN A 271 10.86 -11.75 6.26
CA GLN A 271 10.21 -12.56 7.29
C GLN A 271 9.65 -13.90 6.77
N GLY A 272 9.61 -14.09 5.45
CA GLY A 272 9.14 -15.31 4.81
C GLY A 272 8.10 -15.03 3.72
N ASP A 273 7.64 -16.12 3.11
CA ASP A 273 6.72 -16.08 1.98
C ASP A 273 5.27 -15.92 2.46
N CYS A 274 4.58 -14.85 2.05
CA CYS A 274 3.13 -14.73 2.20
C CYS A 274 2.38 -15.83 1.43
N ALA A 275 2.98 -16.36 0.36
CA ALA A 275 2.47 -17.49 -0.39
C ALA A 275 2.61 -18.84 0.33
N ALA A 276 3.09 -18.89 1.59
CA ALA A 276 2.87 -20.05 2.45
C ALA A 276 1.37 -20.31 2.69
N LEU A 277 0.50 -19.28 2.55
CA LEU A 277 -0.95 -19.44 2.48
C LEU A 277 -1.46 -20.01 1.13
N GLU A 278 -0.59 -20.11 0.13
CA GLU A 278 -0.92 -20.47 -1.26
C GLU A 278 -0.25 -21.77 -1.74
N ARG A 279 0.92 -22.15 -1.18
CA ARG A 279 1.60 -23.41 -1.48
C ARG A 279 1.76 -24.23 -0.19
N TYR A 280 1.07 -25.37 -0.12
CA TYR A 280 1.39 -26.43 0.84
C TYR A 280 2.77 -27.01 0.50
N GLY A 281 3.81 -26.65 1.25
CA GLY A 281 5.13 -27.26 1.09
C GLY A 281 6.25 -26.45 1.73
N SER A 282 6.90 -27.03 2.73
CA SER A 282 8.05 -26.45 3.45
C SER A 282 9.29 -26.35 2.55
N ARG A 283 9.36 -25.36 1.67
CA ARG A 283 10.63 -24.95 1.09
C ARG A 283 11.29 -24.00 2.08
N VAL A 284 12.54 -24.27 2.47
CA VAL A 284 13.35 -23.32 3.25
C VAL A 284 13.39 -22.02 2.46
N ALA A 285 12.61 -21.04 2.87
CA ALA A 285 12.48 -19.77 2.18
C ALA A 285 13.83 -19.03 2.29
N ARG A 286 14.58 -19.00 1.19
CA ARG A 286 15.63 -17.99 1.04
C ARG A 286 14.93 -16.70 0.62
N PRO A 287 15.19 -15.58 1.29
CA PRO A 287 14.60 -14.31 0.88
C PRO A 287 15.08 -13.96 -0.54
N ALA A 288 14.27 -13.16 -1.25
CA ALA A 288 14.65 -12.63 -2.56
C ALA A 288 16.06 -11.99 -2.53
N PRO A 289 16.81 -12.02 -3.64
CA PRO A 289 18.19 -11.54 -3.66
C PRO A 289 18.26 -10.01 -3.70
N VAL A 290 17.86 -9.35 -2.60
CA VAL A 290 17.69 -7.88 -2.48
C VAL A 290 18.90 -7.09 -2.97
N ARG A 291 20.13 -7.53 -2.65
CA ARG A 291 21.36 -6.85 -3.09
C ARG A 291 21.54 -6.88 -4.61
N LEU A 292 21.14 -7.97 -5.25
CA LEU A 292 21.21 -8.11 -6.70
C LEU A 292 20.11 -7.27 -7.36
N LEU A 293 18.89 -7.33 -6.84
CA LEU A 293 17.76 -6.52 -7.32
C LEU A 293 18.10 -5.03 -7.27
N ARG A 294 18.53 -4.53 -6.10
CA ARG A 294 18.93 -3.13 -5.91
C ARG A 294 20.12 -2.68 -6.78
N ALA A 295 20.99 -3.61 -7.19
CA ALA A 295 22.11 -3.28 -8.06
C ALA A 295 21.68 -3.11 -9.53
N ALA A 296 20.54 -3.68 -9.92
CA ALA A 296 20.00 -3.58 -11.27
C ALA A 296 19.20 -2.29 -11.51
N GLY A 297 18.55 -1.76 -10.46
CA GLY A 297 17.71 -0.56 -10.48
C GLY A 297 16.62 -0.65 -9.43
#